data_AF-A0A354Y824-F1
#
_entry.id   AF-A0A354Y824-F1
#
_cell.length_a   1.000
_cell.length_b   1.000
_cell.length_c   1.000
_cell.angle_alpha   90.00
_cell.angle_beta   90.00
_cell.angle_gamma   90.00
#
_symmetry.space_group_name_H-M   'P 1'
#
loop_
_entity.id
_entity.type
_entity.pdbx_description
1 polymer ?
#
loop_
_entity_poly.entity_id
_entity_poly.type
_entity_poly.pdbx_seq_one_letter_code
_entity_poly.pdbx_strand_id
1 'polypeptide(L)'
;GANASIAAVATNAVAMGEGASVTAASGTAVGQGATASAQGAVALGQGSVADRANTVSVGSAGNERQVANVAAGTQATDAVNKGQLDNGIAAANSYTDNRYAAMADSFDMYKGEIDDRLRRQDRRIDRQGAMNAAMLNMATSAAGIRTDNRVGVGVG
;
A
#
# COMPACT_ATOMS: atom_id res chain seq x y z
N GLY A 1 48.60 -0.30 7.31
CA GLY A 1 48.98 -0.87 8.61
C GLY A 1 49.84 -2.09 8.37
N ALA A 2 50.12 -2.89 9.40
CA ALA A 2 50.79 -4.17 9.20
C ALA A 2 49.94 -5.07 8.28
N ASN A 3 50.56 -5.86 7.39
CA ASN A 3 49.87 -6.81 6.51
C ASN A 3 48.83 -6.20 5.54
N ALA A 4 48.82 -4.88 5.31
CA ALA A 4 48.02 -4.31 4.24
C ALA A 4 48.56 -4.79 2.89
N SER A 5 47.68 -5.23 1.98
CA SER A 5 48.06 -5.79 0.68
C SER A 5 47.25 -5.16 -0.46
N ILE A 6 47.94 -4.90 -1.56
CA ILE A 6 47.34 -4.50 -2.83
C ILE A 6 47.88 -5.49 -3.86
N ALA A 7 46.99 -6.20 -4.56
CA ALA A 7 47.40 -7.13 -5.61
C ALA A 7 48.07 -6.38 -6.77
N ALA A 8 49.04 -7.01 -7.45
CA ALA A 8 49.75 -6.37 -8.57
C ALA A 8 48.81 -5.87 -9.70
N VAL A 9 47.67 -6.54 -9.88
CA VAL A 9 46.63 -6.18 -10.87
C VAL A 9 45.70 -5.06 -10.40
N ALA A 10 45.70 -4.72 -9.11
CA ALA A 10 44.84 -3.71 -8.51
C ALA A 10 45.45 -2.31 -8.68
N THR A 11 45.51 -1.83 -9.92
CA THR A 11 45.97 -0.47 -10.24
C THR A 11 45.08 0.57 -9.56
N ASN A 12 45.62 1.74 -9.18
CA ASN A 12 44.89 2.84 -8.53
C ASN A 12 44.19 2.47 -7.21
N ALA A 13 44.73 1.50 -6.47
CA ALA A 13 44.13 0.99 -5.24
C ALA A 13 44.63 1.70 -3.97
N VAL A 14 43.81 1.66 -2.92
CA VAL A 14 44.15 2.16 -1.57
C VAL A 14 43.85 1.09 -0.53
N ALA A 15 44.84 0.68 0.27
CA ALA A 15 44.66 -0.27 1.37
C ALA A 15 45.18 0.34 2.69
N MET A 16 44.26 0.68 3.59
CA MET A 16 44.54 1.39 4.85
C MET A 16 43.96 0.64 6.05
N GLY A 17 44.80 -0.11 6.75
CA GLY A 17 44.42 -0.87 7.94
C GLY A 17 45.43 -1.97 8.22
N GLU A 18 45.31 -2.66 9.35
CA GLU A 18 45.99 -3.96 9.52
C GLU A 18 45.22 -5.02 8.71
N GLY A 19 45.90 -5.83 7.89
CA GLY A 19 45.24 -6.87 7.08
C GLY A 19 44.24 -6.36 6.02
N ALA A 20 44.20 -5.05 5.74
CA ALA A 20 43.37 -4.51 4.66
C ALA A 20 43.85 -5.04 3.30
N SER A 21 42.94 -5.50 2.45
CA SER A 21 43.28 -6.13 1.16
C SER A 21 42.50 -5.52 0.01
N VAL A 22 43.20 -5.17 -1.07
CA VAL A 22 42.57 -4.77 -2.34
C VAL A 22 43.08 -5.66 -3.46
N THR A 23 42.16 -6.37 -4.12
CA THR A 23 42.50 -7.32 -5.20
C THR A 23 42.02 -6.90 -6.58
N ALA A 24 41.21 -5.84 -6.67
CA ALA A 24 40.69 -5.30 -7.94
C ALA A 24 41.12 -3.85 -8.19
N ALA A 25 41.20 -3.47 -9.47
CA ALA A 25 41.59 -2.13 -9.89
C ALA A 25 40.60 -1.06 -9.36
N SER A 26 41.14 0.11 -9.03
CA SER A 26 40.44 1.25 -8.44
C SER A 26 39.71 0.93 -7.12
N GLY A 27 40.09 -0.16 -6.44
CA GLY A 27 39.49 -0.55 -5.17
C GLY A 27 40.06 0.24 -3.99
N THR A 28 39.23 0.51 -2.98
CA THR A 28 39.66 1.17 -1.74
C THR A 28 39.21 0.36 -0.53
N ALA A 29 40.13 -0.06 0.32
CA ALA A 29 39.85 -0.73 1.58
C ALA A 29 40.39 0.09 2.75
N VAL A 30 39.51 0.54 3.65
CA VAL A 30 39.85 1.35 4.83
C VAL A 30 39.27 0.70 6.07
N GLY A 31 40.12 0.14 6.93
CA GLY A 31 39.75 -0.58 8.14
C GLY A 31 40.58 -1.84 8.33
N GLN A 32 40.72 -2.29 9.57
CA GLN A 32 41.37 -3.57 9.87
C GLN A 32 40.60 -4.71 9.19
N GLY A 33 41.26 -5.57 8.42
CA GLY A 33 40.63 -6.66 7.67
C GLY A 33 39.62 -6.23 6.59
N ALA A 34 39.55 -4.94 6.23
CA ALA A 34 38.68 -4.49 5.16
C ALA A 34 39.14 -5.06 3.80
N THR A 35 38.22 -5.56 2.99
CA THR A 35 38.54 -6.22 1.72
C THR A 35 37.75 -5.61 0.56
N ALA A 36 38.44 -5.03 -0.43
CA ALA A 36 37.84 -4.57 -1.68
C ALA A 36 38.28 -5.48 -2.84
N SER A 37 37.36 -6.31 -3.32
CA SER A 37 37.63 -7.36 -4.31
C SER A 37 36.97 -7.13 -5.67
N ALA A 38 36.16 -6.08 -5.80
CA ALA A 38 35.53 -5.69 -7.05
C ALA A 38 36.04 -4.34 -7.57
N GLN A 39 35.98 -4.15 -8.90
CA GLN A 39 36.49 -2.96 -9.56
C GLN A 39 35.78 -1.70 -9.07
N GLY A 40 36.54 -0.66 -8.72
CA GLY A 40 35.98 0.62 -8.26
C GLY A 40 35.19 0.53 -6.95
N ALA A 41 35.33 -0.55 -6.18
CA ALA A 41 34.58 -0.76 -4.95
C ALA A 41 35.31 -0.19 -3.72
N VAL A 42 34.55 0.27 -2.73
CA VAL A 42 35.06 0.82 -1.47
C VAL A 42 34.58 -0.02 -0.30
N ALA A 43 35.49 -0.66 0.43
CA ALA A 43 35.22 -1.29 1.71
C ALA A 43 35.60 -0.32 2.84
N LEU A 44 34.60 0.18 3.57
CA LEU A 44 34.76 1.18 4.63
C LEU A 44 34.39 0.58 6.00
N GLY A 45 35.36 0.51 6.90
CA GLY A 45 35.22 -0.03 8.25
C GLY A 45 35.94 -1.36 8.44
N GLN A 46 36.14 -1.72 9.71
CA GLN A 46 36.79 -2.98 10.10
C GLN A 46 36.00 -4.18 9.58
N GLY A 47 36.66 -5.16 8.95
CA GLY A 47 36.02 -6.37 8.42
C GLY A 47 34.97 -6.13 7.32
N SER A 48 34.90 -4.92 6.75
CA SER A 48 33.97 -4.64 5.64
C SER A 48 34.42 -5.36 4.37
N VAL A 49 33.46 -5.86 3.59
CA VAL A 49 33.71 -6.58 2.33
C VAL A 49 32.96 -5.89 1.21
N ALA A 50 33.70 -5.43 0.21
CA ALA A 50 33.17 -4.83 -1.01
C ALA A 50 33.48 -5.74 -2.21
N ASP A 51 32.49 -6.54 -2.60
CA ASP A 51 32.55 -7.58 -3.63
C ASP A 51 31.70 -7.26 -4.87
N ARG A 52 31.10 -6.07 -4.92
CA ARG A 52 30.32 -5.56 -6.06
C ARG A 52 30.98 -4.32 -6.67
N ALA A 53 31.13 -4.31 -7.99
CA ALA A 53 31.77 -3.21 -8.69
C ALA A 53 31.02 -1.88 -8.50
N ASN A 54 31.77 -0.78 -8.39
CA ASN A 54 31.23 0.57 -8.20
C ASN A 54 30.26 0.72 -7.00
N THR A 55 30.56 0.05 -5.89
CA THR A 55 29.77 0.16 -4.65
C THR A 55 30.62 0.60 -3.46
N VAL A 56 29.97 1.16 -2.44
CA VAL A 56 30.56 1.36 -1.12
C VAL A 56 29.90 0.38 -0.16
N SER A 57 30.69 -0.53 0.41
CA SER A 57 30.25 -1.42 1.47
C SER A 57 30.73 -0.89 2.82
N VAL A 58 29.80 -0.71 3.75
CA VAL A 58 30.08 -0.26 5.13
C VAL A 58 30.14 -1.42 6.12
N GLY A 59 30.03 -2.67 5.64
CA GLY A 59 30.00 -3.86 6.48
C GLY A 59 30.26 -5.13 5.68
N SER A 60 29.79 -6.26 6.19
CA SER A 60 29.80 -7.54 5.49
C SER A 60 28.49 -8.27 5.75
N ALA A 61 28.20 -9.34 5.00
CA ALA A 61 26.99 -10.12 5.20
C ALA A 61 26.89 -10.61 6.65
N GLY A 62 25.78 -10.26 7.32
CA GLY A 62 25.53 -10.56 8.73
C GLY A 62 26.25 -9.65 9.74
N ASN A 63 27.04 -8.68 9.26
CA ASN A 63 27.71 -7.65 10.07
C ASN A 63 27.51 -6.26 9.43
N GLU A 64 26.26 -5.97 9.06
CA GLU A 64 25.88 -4.69 8.46
C GLU A 64 26.05 -3.55 9.47
N ARG A 65 26.37 -2.36 8.95
CA ARG A 65 26.45 -1.14 9.75
C ARG A 65 25.35 -0.18 9.36
N GLN A 66 24.85 0.56 10.34
CA GLN A 66 23.96 1.68 10.12
C GLN A 66 24.75 2.88 9.61
N VAL A 67 24.17 3.63 8.67
CA VAL A 67 24.64 4.95 8.26
C VAL A 67 23.74 5.98 8.94
N ALA A 68 24.24 6.62 10.00
CA ALA A 68 23.48 7.55 10.82
C ALA A 68 23.76 9.01 10.46
N ASN A 69 22.89 9.92 10.92
CA ASN A 69 22.98 11.37 10.69
C ASN A 69 22.94 11.76 9.20
N VAL A 70 22.17 11.03 8.41
CA VAL A 70 21.92 11.33 7.00
C VAL A 70 20.87 12.44 6.91
N ALA A 71 21.27 13.62 6.41
CA ALA A 71 20.35 14.70 6.11
C ALA A 71 19.33 14.27 5.04
N ALA A 72 18.18 14.94 4.98
CA ALA A 72 17.17 14.62 3.98
C ALA A 72 17.73 14.84 2.57
N GLY A 73 17.58 13.85 1.69
CA GLY A 73 17.98 13.95 0.29
C GLY A 73 17.13 14.95 -0.47
N THR A 74 17.74 15.69 -1.39
CA THR A 74 17.10 16.78 -2.15
C THR A 74 17.21 16.58 -3.66
N GLN A 75 18.17 15.78 -4.12
CA GLN A 75 18.38 15.42 -5.51
C GLN A 75 18.01 13.96 -5.75
N ALA A 76 17.83 13.59 -7.03
CA ALA A 76 17.39 12.25 -7.43
C ALA A 76 18.35 11.12 -7.02
N THR A 77 19.63 11.43 -6.79
CA THR A 77 20.68 10.46 -6.41
C THR A 77 21.13 10.59 -4.96
N ASP A 78 20.45 11.40 -4.15
CA ASP A 78 20.76 11.51 -2.72
C ASP A 78 20.20 10.30 -1.96
N ALA A 79 20.87 9.91 -0.88
CA ALA A 79 20.34 8.91 0.02
C ALA A 79 19.06 9.43 0.72
N VAL A 80 18.06 8.57 0.84
CA VAL A 80 16.82 8.85 1.58
C VAL A 80 17.01 8.46 3.04
N ASN A 81 16.66 9.34 3.97
CA ASN A 81 16.70 9.02 5.40
C ASN A 81 15.34 8.47 5.89
N LYS A 82 15.33 7.92 7.12
CA LYS A 82 14.11 7.32 7.71
C LYS A 82 12.94 8.31 7.79
N GLY A 83 13.19 9.58 8.10
CA GLY A 83 12.14 10.59 8.20
C GLY A 83 11.42 10.84 6.86
N GLN A 84 12.16 10.87 5.75
CA GLN A 84 11.55 10.97 4.42
C GLN A 84 10.72 9.73 4.07
N LEU A 85 11.22 8.54 4.41
CA LEU A 85 10.50 7.28 4.19
C LEU A 85 9.19 7.23 5.00
N ASP A 86 9.26 7.54 6.30
CA ASP A 86 8.10 7.54 7.20
C ASP A 86 7.02 8.52 6.70
N ASN A 87 7.42 9.72 6.26
CA ASN A 87 6.51 10.71 5.69
C ASN A 87 5.85 10.21 4.39
N GLY A 88 6.61 9.57 3.51
CA GLY A 88 6.09 8.99 2.26
C GLY A 88 5.07 7.87 2.52
N ILE A 89 5.35 6.99 3.48
CA ILE A 89 4.43 5.92 3.90
C ILE A 89 3.16 6.51 4.53
N ALA A 90 3.30 7.50 5.41
CA ALA A 90 2.17 8.18 6.02
C ALA A 90 1.25 8.83 4.97
N ALA A 91 1.81 9.48 3.95
CA ALA A 91 1.05 10.05 2.84
C ALA A 91 0.31 8.97 2.02
N ALA A 92 0.96 7.83 1.77
CA ALA A 92 0.36 6.70 1.05
C ALA A 92 -0.80 6.06 1.82
N ASN A 93 -0.66 5.89 3.14
CA ASN A 93 -1.73 5.40 4.01
C ASN A 93 -2.90 6.38 4.02
N SER A 94 -2.65 7.67 4.23
CA SER A 94 -3.68 8.71 4.19
C SER A 94 -4.46 8.71 2.87
N TYR A 95 -3.76 8.61 1.73
CA TYR A 95 -4.42 8.50 0.43
C TYR A 95 -5.35 7.28 0.34
N THR A 96 -4.88 6.14 0.82
CA THR A 96 -5.61 4.87 0.78
C THR A 96 -6.83 4.91 1.69
N ASP A 97 -6.69 5.40 2.91
CA ASP A 97 -7.77 5.56 3.89
C ASP A 97 -8.87 6.47 3.35
N ASN A 98 -8.49 7.59 2.72
CA ASN A 98 -9.45 8.49 2.07
C ASN A 98 -10.23 7.81 0.94
N ARG A 99 -9.56 6.96 0.14
CA ARG A 99 -10.22 6.20 -0.94
C ARG A 99 -11.18 5.14 -0.39
N TYR A 100 -10.81 4.48 0.70
CA TYR A 100 -11.69 3.50 1.36
C TYR A 100 -12.90 4.16 2.01
N ALA A 101 -12.72 5.28 2.71
CA ALA A 101 -13.82 6.04 3.29
C ALA A 101 -14.82 6.47 2.20
N ALA A 102 -14.34 7.06 1.10
CA ALA A 102 -15.20 7.46 -0.01
C ALA A 102 -15.95 6.29 -0.67
N MET A 103 -15.30 5.12 -0.76
CA MET A 103 -15.95 3.89 -1.25
C MET A 103 -17.03 3.41 -0.27
N ALA A 104 -16.73 3.40 1.03
CA ALA A 104 -17.68 3.02 2.07
C ALA A 104 -18.92 3.94 2.04
N ASP A 105 -18.71 5.25 1.95
CA ASP A 105 -19.79 6.24 1.83
C ASP A 105 -20.65 5.99 0.58
N SER A 106 -20.00 5.71 -0.56
CA SER A 106 -20.69 5.38 -1.82
C SER A 106 -21.56 4.12 -1.69
N PHE A 107 -21.06 3.12 -0.97
CA PHE A 107 -21.80 1.87 -0.74
C PHE A 107 -22.97 2.05 0.23
N ASP A 108 -22.79 2.86 1.28
CA ASP A 108 -23.87 3.18 2.22
C ASP A 108 -24.97 4.01 1.55
N MET A 109 -24.61 4.96 0.68
CA MET A 109 -25.57 5.67 -0.18
C MET A 109 -26.32 4.70 -1.12
N TYR A 110 -25.60 3.79 -1.77
CA TYR A 110 -26.19 2.80 -2.67
C TYR A 110 -27.18 1.86 -1.94
N LYS A 111 -26.81 1.37 -0.75
CA LYS A 111 -27.70 0.58 0.10
C LYS A 111 -28.95 1.36 0.49
N GLY A 112 -28.79 2.60 0.92
CA GLY A 112 -29.92 3.47 1.26
C GLY A 112 -30.88 3.64 0.09
N GLU A 113 -30.36 3.85 -1.13
CA GLU A 113 -31.18 3.93 -2.34
C GLU A 113 -31.93 2.61 -2.63
N ILE A 114 -31.27 1.47 -2.46
CA ILE A 114 -31.90 0.15 -2.62
C ILE A 114 -33.02 -0.03 -1.60
N ASP A 115 -32.77 0.25 -0.33
CA ASP A 115 -33.76 0.07 0.73
C ASP A 115 -35.01 0.93 0.47
N ASP A 116 -34.84 2.16 -0.02
CA ASP A 116 -35.94 3.04 -0.40
C ASP A 116 -36.68 2.56 -1.66
N ARG A 117 -35.97 1.97 -2.63
CA ARG A 117 -36.58 1.35 -3.81
C ARG A 117 -37.40 0.13 -3.42
N LEU A 118 -36.87 -0.75 -2.57
CA LEU A 118 -37.57 -1.94 -2.06
C LEU A 118 -38.82 -1.55 -1.26
N ARG A 119 -38.70 -0.61 -0.32
CA ARG A 119 -39.88 -0.09 0.43
C ARG A 119 -40.96 0.49 -0.48
N ARG A 120 -40.58 1.17 -1.57
CA ARG A 120 -41.53 1.66 -2.57
C ARG A 120 -42.15 0.53 -3.39
N GLN A 121 -41.38 -0.51 -3.71
CA GLN A 121 -41.86 -1.70 -4.41
C GLN A 121 -42.86 -2.47 -3.55
N ASP A 122 -42.55 -2.72 -2.27
CA ASP A 122 -43.42 -3.40 -1.31
C ASP A 122 -44.76 -2.69 -1.19
N ARG A 123 -44.78 -1.37 -0.98
CA ARG A 123 -46.03 -0.60 -0.92
C ARG A 123 -46.89 -0.69 -2.19
N ARG A 124 -46.27 -0.83 -3.37
CA ARG A 124 -47.00 -1.01 -4.62
C ARG A 124 -47.56 -2.42 -4.73
N ILE A 125 -46.80 -3.42 -4.32
CA ILE A 125 -47.24 -4.82 -4.25
C ILE A 125 -48.41 -4.95 -3.27
N ASP A 126 -48.30 -4.40 -2.06
CA ASP A 126 -49.36 -4.40 -1.05
C ASP A 126 -50.63 -3.73 -1.59
N ARG A 127 -50.49 -2.57 -2.25
CA ARG A 127 -51.63 -1.87 -2.86
C ARG A 127 -52.26 -2.68 -4.00
N GLN A 128 -51.47 -3.34 -4.84
CA GLN A 128 -51.98 -4.22 -5.90
C GLN A 128 -52.67 -5.46 -5.32
N GLY A 129 -52.11 -6.07 -4.27
CA GLY A 129 -52.70 -7.19 -3.55
C GLY A 129 -54.01 -6.80 -2.87
N ALA A 130 -54.05 -5.66 -2.18
CA ALA A 130 -55.26 -5.12 -1.57
C ALA A 130 -56.32 -4.76 -2.60
N MET A 131 -55.95 -4.18 -3.75
CA MET A 131 -56.87 -3.93 -4.87
C MET A 131 -57.40 -5.22 -5.47
N ASN A 132 -56.57 -6.25 -5.66
CA ASN A 132 -57.00 -7.55 -6.14
C ASN A 132 -57.96 -8.23 -5.15
N ALA A 133 -57.65 -8.20 -3.85
CA ALA A 133 -58.52 -8.72 -2.80
C ALA A 133 -59.83 -7.93 -2.68
N ALA A 134 -59.77 -6.60 -2.78
CA ALA A 134 -60.95 -5.73 -2.82
C ALA A 134 -61.78 -6.00 -4.08
N MET A 135 -61.17 -6.17 -5.26
CA MET A 135 -61.89 -6.55 -6.48
C MET A 135 -62.52 -7.92 -6.36
N LEU A 136 -61.84 -8.91 -5.75
CA LEU A 136 -62.43 -10.22 -5.49
C LEU A 136 -63.61 -10.11 -4.53
N ASN A 137 -63.49 -9.34 -3.44
CA ASN A 137 -64.59 -9.08 -2.50
C ASN A 137 -65.74 -8.28 -3.11
N MET A 138 -65.45 -7.31 -3.97
CA MET A 138 -66.44 -6.53 -4.71
C MET A 138 -67.13 -7.39 -5.78
N ALA A 139 -66.41 -8.27 -6.47
CA ALA A 139 -66.97 -9.19 -7.45
C ALA A 139 -67.84 -10.26 -6.77
N THR A 140 -67.41 -10.82 -5.63
CA THR A 140 -68.23 -11.76 -4.86
C THR A 140 -69.46 -11.09 -4.25
N SER A 141 -69.31 -9.88 -3.69
CA SER A 141 -70.43 -9.12 -3.13
C SER A 141 -71.43 -8.71 -4.22
N ALA A 142 -70.96 -8.26 -5.39
CA ALA A 142 -71.82 -7.89 -6.53
C ALA A 142 -72.54 -9.10 -7.15
N ALA A 143 -71.97 -10.31 -7.08
CA ALA A 143 -72.64 -11.52 -7.55
C ALA A 143 -73.83 -11.94 -6.67
N GLY A 144 -73.87 -11.52 -5.40
CA GLY A 144 -74.96 -11.83 -4.46
C GLY A 144 -76.18 -10.88 -4.52
N ILE A 145 -76.04 -9.69 -5.12
CA ILE A 145 -77.11 -8.68 -5.23
C ILE A 145 -77.77 -8.73 -6.61
N ARG A 146 -78.70 -9.66 -6.79
CA ARG A 146 -79.74 -9.59 -7.83
C ARG A 146 -81.01 -8.95 -7.26
N THR A 147 -81.06 -7.64 -7.06
CA THR A 147 -82.33 -6.89 -7.09
C THR A 147 -82.08 -5.39 -7.37
N ASP A 148 -82.97 -4.79 -8.17
CA ASP A 148 -82.87 -3.45 -8.72
C ASP A 148 -82.80 -2.32 -7.68
N ASN A 149 -81.90 -1.38 -7.95
CA ASN A 149 -81.83 -0.02 -7.42
C ASN A 149 -81.68 0.14 -5.89
N ARG A 150 -80.45 0.02 -5.37
CA ARG A 150 -79.82 1.07 -4.51
C ARG A 150 -78.29 1.02 -4.55
N VAL A 151 -77.69 2.21 -4.49
CA VAL A 151 -76.25 2.47 -4.33
C VAL A 151 -75.91 2.49 -2.83
N GLY A 152 -75.01 1.62 -2.38
CA GLY A 152 -74.46 1.60 -1.03
C GLY A 152 -73.01 2.08 -1.03
N VAL A 153 -72.71 3.14 -0.29
CA VAL A 153 -71.34 3.66 -0.10
C VAL A 153 -70.85 3.18 1.25
N GLY A 154 -69.86 2.29 1.26
CA GLY A 154 -69.13 1.87 2.46
C GLY A 154 -67.93 2.76 2.68
N VAL A 155 -67.87 3.40 3.85
CA VAL A 155 -66.65 4.08 4.34
C VAL A 155 -65.88 3.12 5.23
N GLY A 156 -64.61 2.92 4.89
CA GLY A 156 -63.58 2.23 5.65
C GLY A 156 -62.24 2.79 5.23
#